data_AF-A0A846BSR1-F1
#
_entry.id   AF-A0A846BSR1-F1
#
_cell.length_a   1.000
_cell.length_b   1.000
_cell.length_c   1.000
_cell.angle_alpha   90.00
_cell.angle_beta   90.00
_cell.angle_gamma   90.00
#
_symmetry.space_group_name_H-M   'P 1'
#
loop_
_entity.id
_entity.type
_entity.pdbx_description
1 polymer ?
#
loop_
_entity_poly.entity_id
_entity_poly.type
_entity_poly.pdbx_seq_one_letter_code
_entity_poly.pdbx_strand_id
1 'polypeptide(L)'
;ISRGDRRLSPLLELTRHYGDSVGSFRRAFKQLRGKLPELDFYVHQDWSTEQVLPWSHLRGPLPQETLLKHLIGNGEWRMENGELIGN
;
A
#
# COMPACT_ATOMS: atom_id res chain seq x y z
N ILE A 1 4.49 -3.80 -4.49
CA ILE A 1 5.28 -2.67 -3.94
C ILE A 1 4.64 -1.36 -4.37
N SER A 2 4.00 -0.67 -3.43
CA SER A 2 3.38 0.64 -3.67
C SER A 2 4.45 1.64 -4.11
N ARG A 3 4.40 2.07 -5.38
CA ARG A 3 5.47 2.83 -6.05
C ARG A 3 5.73 4.22 -5.47
N GLY A 4 4.92 4.70 -4.53
CA GLY A 4 5.09 6.02 -3.91
C GLY A 4 5.45 6.00 -2.43
N ASP A 5 5.85 4.86 -1.85
CA ASP A 5 6.44 4.88 -0.51
C ASP A 5 7.88 5.42 -0.56
N ARG A 6 8.06 6.67 -0.08
CA ARG A 6 9.37 7.34 -0.03
C ARG A 6 10.37 6.65 0.89
N ARG A 7 9.92 5.80 1.83
CA ARG A 7 10.80 5.01 2.69
C ARG A 7 11.60 3.99 1.89
N LEU A 8 11.13 3.60 0.70
CA LEU A 8 11.85 2.67 -0.17
C LEU A 8 12.98 3.34 -0.97
N SER A 9 13.13 4.67 -0.95
CA SER A 9 14.18 5.35 -1.72
C SER A 9 15.60 4.81 -1.41
N PRO A 10 16.02 4.66 -0.14
CA PRO A 10 17.34 4.10 0.19
C PRO A 10 17.48 2.62 -0.21
N LEU A 11 16.37 1.86 -0.20
CA LEU A 11 16.37 0.46 -0.65
C LEU A 11 16.66 0.37 -2.15
N LEU A 12 15.99 1.21 -2.95
CA LEU A 12 16.16 1.24 -4.39
C LEU A 12 17.59 1.67 -4.76
N GLU A 13 18.12 2.69 -4.11
CA GLU A 13 19.51 3.14 -4.28
C GLU A 13 20.51 2.00 -4.01
N LEU A 14 20.40 1.34 -2.86
CA LEU A 14 21.26 0.20 -2.50
C LEU A 14 21.13 -0.96 -3.50
N THR A 15 19.90 -1.24 -3.95
CA THR A 15 19.66 -2.32 -4.92
C THR A 15 20.36 -2.02 -6.25
N ARG A 16 20.36 -0.75 -6.71
CA ARG A 16 21.09 -0.33 -7.92
C ARG A 16 22.59 -0.54 -7.80
N HIS A 17 23.17 -0.37 -6.61
CA HIS A 17 24.58 -0.68 -6.37
C HIS A 17 24.90 -2.18 -6.38
N TYR A 18 23.94 -3.05 -6.04
CA TYR A 18 24.12 -4.51 -6.03
C TYR A 18 23.78 -5.17 -7.37
N GLY A 19 23.07 -4.49 -8.26
CA GLY A 19 22.58 -4.99 -9.54
C GLY A 19 21.11 -5.41 -9.51
N ASP A 20 20.51 -5.70 -10.66
CA ASP A 20 19.05 -5.83 -10.81
C ASP A 20 18.51 -7.26 -10.56
N SER A 21 19.04 -7.96 -9.55
CA SER A 21 18.60 -9.32 -9.19
C SER A 21 17.66 -9.34 -7.99
N VAL A 22 16.84 -10.39 -7.84
CA VAL A 22 16.02 -10.61 -6.62
C VAL A 22 16.90 -10.72 -5.36
N GLY A 23 18.11 -11.28 -5.49
CA GLY A 23 19.08 -11.37 -4.40
C GLY A 23 19.56 -10.00 -3.92
N SER A 24 19.65 -9.03 -4.83
CA SER A 24 20.03 -7.65 -4.53
C SER A 24 19.03 -6.96 -3.63
N PHE A 25 17.72 -7.13 -3.91
CA PHE A 25 16.66 -6.62 -3.04
C PHE A 25 16.70 -7.24 -1.64
N ARG A 26 16.87 -8.57 -1.55
CA ARG A 26 17.00 -9.27 -0.26
C ARG A 26 18.20 -8.77 0.56
N ARG A 27 19.34 -8.54 -0.11
CA ARG A 27 20.54 -7.96 0.52
C ARG A 27 20.30 -6.54 1.02
N ALA A 28 19.68 -5.69 0.21
CA ALA A 28 19.34 -4.32 0.59
C ALA A 28 18.38 -4.27 1.79
N PHE A 29 17.34 -5.12 1.81
CA PHE A 29 16.45 -5.28 2.97
C PHE A 29 17.21 -5.72 4.23
N LYS A 30 18.13 -6.69 4.09
CA LYS A 30 18.96 -7.15 5.21
C LYS A 30 19.82 -6.03 5.80
N GLN A 31 20.38 -5.18 4.95
CA GLN A 31 21.19 -4.03 5.37
C GLN A 31 20.35 -2.91 6.03
N LEU A 32 19.09 -2.76 5.62
CA LEU A 32 18.17 -1.74 6.15
C LEU A 32 17.29 -2.27 7.30
N ARG A 33 17.56 -3.45 7.85
CA ARG A 33 16.79 -3.99 8.99
C ARG A 33 16.76 -3.01 10.16
N GLY A 34 15.56 -2.81 10.70
CA GLY A 34 15.31 -1.84 11.78
C GLY A 34 15.06 -0.41 11.30
N LYS A 35 15.32 -0.09 10.01
CA LYS A 35 15.00 1.22 9.42
C LYS A 35 13.75 1.18 8.53
N LEU A 36 13.45 0.02 7.98
CA LEU A 36 12.26 -0.22 7.17
C LEU A 36 11.39 -1.31 7.81
N PRO A 37 10.06 -1.24 7.60
CA PRO A 37 9.20 -2.39 7.78
C PRO A 37 9.75 -3.61 7.03
N GLU A 38 9.45 -4.80 7.55
CA GLU A 38 9.77 -6.06 6.89
C GLU A 38 9.10 -6.14 5.51
N LEU A 39 9.65 -6.96 4.62
CA LEU A 39 9.18 -7.07 3.23
C LEU A 39 7.66 -7.35 3.15
N ASP A 40 7.14 -8.16 4.07
CA ASP A 40 5.72 -8.55 4.13
C ASP A 40 4.78 -7.36 4.30
N PHE A 41 5.23 -6.27 4.91
CA PHE A 41 4.46 -5.02 5.00
C PHE A 41 4.13 -4.44 3.60
N TYR A 42 5.01 -4.66 2.63
CA TYR A 42 4.91 -4.12 1.27
C TYR A 42 4.25 -5.08 0.27
N VAL A 43 3.95 -6.29 0.72
CA VAL A 43 3.21 -7.30 -0.05
C VAL A 43 1.71 -6.95 0.01
N HIS A 44 0.96 -7.40 -1.00
CA HIS A 44 -0.48 -7.15 -1.09
C HIS A 44 -1.18 -7.69 0.17
N GLN A 45 -1.72 -6.79 0.99
CA GLN A 45 -2.48 -7.10 2.19
C GLN A 45 -3.70 -6.19 2.24
N ASP A 46 -4.76 -6.66 2.90
CA ASP A 46 -5.91 -5.84 3.24
C ASP A 46 -5.52 -4.88 4.35
N TRP A 47 -5.30 -3.62 3.98
CA TRP A 47 -4.97 -2.57 4.92
C TRP A 47 -6.24 -2.03 5.58
N SER A 48 -6.22 -1.91 6.91
CA SER A 48 -7.24 -1.15 7.64
C SER A 48 -7.49 0.21 6.99
N THR A 49 -8.76 0.57 6.85
CA THR A 49 -9.22 1.82 6.25
C THR A 49 -8.94 3.05 7.13
N GLU A 50 -8.70 2.83 8.42
CA GLU A 50 -8.40 3.87 9.41
C GLU A 50 -6.90 4.18 9.50
N GLN A 51 -6.03 3.35 8.93
CA GLN A 51 -4.59 3.58 8.99
C GLN A 51 -4.15 4.60 7.93
N VAL A 52 -3.27 5.52 8.32
CA VAL A 52 -2.60 6.40 7.36
C VAL A 52 -1.48 5.63 6.68
N LEU A 53 -1.66 5.33 5.40
CA LEU A 53 -0.67 4.63 4.61
C LEU A 53 0.44 5.59 4.15
N PRO A 54 1.68 5.11 3.94
CA PRO A 54 2.81 5.94 3.52
C PRO A 54 2.58 6.69 2.20
N TRP A 55 1.72 6.13 1.34
CA TRP A 55 1.31 6.69 0.06
C TRP A 55 -0.06 7.37 0.10
N SER A 56 -0.70 7.57 1.26
CA SER A 56 -1.98 8.29 1.38
C SER A 56 -1.89 9.74 0.88
N HIS A 57 -0.68 10.31 0.79
CA HIS A 57 -0.45 11.64 0.24
C HIS A 57 -0.45 11.70 -1.30
N LEU A 58 -0.45 10.55 -1.98
CA LEU A 58 -0.49 10.51 -3.44
C LEU A 58 -1.86 10.92 -3.95
N ARG A 59 -1.91 11.94 -4.81
CA ARG A 59 -3.13 12.34 -5.50
C ARG A 59 -3.34 11.44 -6.72
N GLY A 60 -4.11 10.37 -6.53
CA GLY A 60 -4.53 9.48 -7.61
C GLY A 60 -5.75 10.01 -8.36
N PRO A 61 -6.11 9.40 -9.50
CA PRO A 61 -7.34 9.71 -10.23
C PRO A 61 -8.61 9.37 -9.43
N LEU A 62 -8.50 8.49 -8.43
CA LEU A 62 -9.58 8.09 -7.54
C LEU A 62 -9.25 8.50 -6.10
N PRO A 63 -10.09 9.32 -5.45
CA PRO A 63 -9.96 9.64 -4.03
C PRO A 63 -10.11 8.41 -3.13
N GLN A 64 -9.49 8.45 -1.94
CA GLN A 64 -9.61 7.38 -0.94
C GLN A 64 -11.07 7.10 -0.56
N GLU A 65 -11.90 8.15 -0.42
CA GLU A 65 -13.34 7.99 -0.14
C GLU A 65 -14.05 7.14 -1.20
N THR A 66 -13.75 7.36 -2.48
CA THR A 66 -14.32 6.56 -3.57
C THR A 66 -13.86 5.11 -3.48
N LEU A 67 -12.59 4.86 -3.16
CA LEU A 67 -12.09 3.49 -2.95
C LEU A 67 -12.80 2.79 -1.78
N LEU A 68 -13.04 3.50 -0.67
CA LEU A 68 -13.78 2.98 0.47
C LEU A 68 -15.22 2.63 0.10
N LYS A 69 -15.90 3.48 -0.68
CA LYS A 69 -17.26 3.18 -1.19
C LYS A 69 -17.30 1.93 -2.05
N HIS A 70 -16.27 1.66 -2.87
CA HIS A 70 -16.21 0.43 -3.67
C HIS A 70 -15.89 -0.79 -2.80
N LEU A 71 -15.01 -0.65 -1.80
CA LEU A 71 -14.70 -1.72 -0.85
C LEU A 71 -15.96 -2.13 -0.07
N ILE A 72 -16.71 -1.14 0.41
CA ILE A 72 -18.02 -1.33 1.05
C ILE A 72 -19.00 -1.93 0.03
N GLY A 73 -19.15 -1.29 -1.13
CA GLY A 73 -20.06 -1.66 -2.24
C GLY A 73 -19.95 -3.10 -2.76
N ASN A 74 -18.80 -3.75 -2.60
CA ASN A 74 -18.60 -5.17 -2.94
C ASN A 74 -19.30 -6.13 -1.95
N GLY A 75 -19.75 -5.66 -0.79
CA GLY A 75 -20.66 -6.38 0.10
C GLY A 75 -22.10 -5.91 -0.11
N GLU A 76 -22.78 -6.37 -1.18
CA GLU A 76 -24.24 -6.27 -1.38
C GLU A 76 -24.98 -5.11 -0.67
N TRP A 77 -24.78 -3.86 -1.10
CA TRP A 77 -25.58 -2.72 -0.62
C TRP A 77 -26.74 -2.47 -1.58
N ARG A 78 -27.95 -2.31 -1.04
CA ARG A 78 -29.14 -1.94 -1.81
C ARG A 78 -29.63 -0.58 -1.34
N MET A 79 -30.04 0.25 -2.30
CA MET A 79 -30.67 1.53 -2.02
C MET A 79 -32.11 1.28 -1.61
N GLU A 80 -32.50 1.66 -0.38
CA GLU A 80 -33.90 1.70 0.05
C GLU A 80 -34.22 3.10 0.59
N ASN A 81 -35.23 3.75 0.01
CA ASN A 81 -35.71 5.08 0.42
C ASN A 81 -34.64 6.19 0.53
N GLY A 82 -33.56 6.09 -0.26
CA GLY A 82 -32.49 7.10 -0.28
C GLY A 82 -31.46 6.96 0.84
N GLU A 83 -31.55 5.92 1.66
CA GLU A 83 -30.54 5.56 2.65
C GLU A 83 -29.75 4.32 2.21
N LEU A 84 -28.45 4.31 2.54
CA LEU A 84 -27.58 3.16 2.29
C LEU A 84 -27.81 2.14 3.40
N ILE A 85 -28.48 1.04 3.06
CA ILE A 85 -28.77 -0.04 4.01
C ILE A 85 -27.94 -1.27 3.62
N GLY A 86 -27.20 -1.79 4.59
CA GLY A 86 -26.47 -3.04 4.48
C GLY A 86 -27.35 -4.18 4.95
N ASN A 87 -27.16 -5.36 4.38
CA ASN A 87 -27.81 -6.57 4.86
C ASN A 87 -27.37 -6.91 6.29
#